data_AF-A0A6A5TK19-F1
#
_entry.id   AF-A0A6A5TK19-F1
#
_cell.length_a   1.000
_cell.length_b   1.000
_cell.length_c   1.000
_cell.angle_alpha   90.00
_cell.angle_beta   90.00
_cell.angle_gamma   90.00
#
_symmetry.space_group_name_H-M   'P 1'
#
loop_
_entity.id
_entity.type
_entity.pdbx_description
1 polymer ?
#
loop_
_entity_poly.entity_id
_entity_poly.type
_entity_poly.pdbx_seq_one_letter_code
_entity_poly.pdbx_strand_id
1 'polypeptide(L)'
;MSTAIALRDMGPHAQPSGSVRHRPVSKQDINTTSPEDTDAWVNKPHDTISSTLPLDSHAFTPTHTYWITPHGLLTKNITILDLTPDMDVAYNGMTDAYKAQVKKTLKDHTFTPTWTCHRLNWLGLKYNITDDQGRSIAAWNHPWTSVGEARLTFPESSGHSAHPITLRNKRWGLRTEGFTVNSQPFVWEMDSLWHSTNMTLYKVFRSEDGERKVEVGRYAQKWWGGFVTGGIAVVDGRELDGFLACLTLCVVLKKKRQRAAERNNGAE
;
A
#
# COMPACT_ATOMS: atom_id res chain seq x y z
N MET A 1 -3.53 -11.61 -51.41
CA MET A 1 -3.07 -12.87 -50.79
C MET A 1 -4.09 -13.26 -49.73
N SER A 2 -5.00 -14.17 -50.08
CA SER A 2 -6.11 -14.62 -49.24
C SER A 2 -5.73 -15.89 -48.50
N THR A 3 -5.92 -15.91 -47.19
CA THR A 3 -5.81 -17.12 -46.36
C THR A 3 -7.20 -17.51 -45.86
N ALA A 4 -7.74 -18.57 -46.47
CA ALA A 4 -8.94 -19.24 -46.01
C ALA A 4 -8.57 -20.25 -44.91
N ILE A 5 -9.24 -20.17 -43.76
CA ILE A 5 -9.11 -21.12 -42.65
C ILE A 5 -10.28 -22.10 -42.75
N ALA A 6 -9.96 -23.37 -42.97
CA ALA A 6 -10.93 -24.47 -43.00
C ALA A 6 -11.31 -24.89 -41.57
N LEU A 7 -12.61 -24.81 -41.27
CA LEU A 7 -13.25 -25.44 -40.11
C LEU A 7 -13.30 -26.97 -40.33
N ARG A 8 -12.71 -27.73 -39.40
CA ARG A 8 -12.87 -29.19 -39.34
C ARG A 8 -13.98 -29.53 -38.35
N ASP A 9 -14.97 -30.26 -38.86
CA ASP A 9 -15.99 -30.98 -38.12
C ASP A 9 -15.36 -31.98 -37.13
N MET A 10 -15.84 -31.97 -35.88
CA MET A 10 -15.63 -33.06 -34.92
C MET A 10 -16.95 -33.78 -34.70
N GLY A 11 -17.00 -35.04 -35.13
CA GLY A 11 -18.12 -35.95 -34.89
C GLY A 11 -18.19 -36.45 -33.43
N PRO A 12 -19.33 -37.05 -33.02
CA PRO A 12 -19.55 -37.49 -31.65
C PRO A 12 -18.96 -38.88 -31.43
N HIS A 13 -17.95 -38.99 -30.56
CA HIS A 13 -17.44 -40.28 -30.09
C HIS A 13 -17.96 -40.60 -28.69
N ALA A 14 -18.61 -41.76 -28.61
CA ALA A 14 -19.21 -42.36 -27.43
C ALA A 14 -18.18 -42.79 -26.37
N GLN A 15 -18.67 -42.83 -25.13
CA GLN A 15 -17.97 -43.25 -23.91
C GLN A 15 -17.40 -44.68 -23.98
N PRO A 16 -16.41 -44.97 -23.13
CA PRO A 16 -16.64 -46.03 -22.14
C PRO A 16 -16.30 -45.64 -20.70
N SER A 17 -17.10 -46.23 -19.81
CA SER A 17 -17.06 -46.26 -18.35
C SER A 17 -15.67 -46.44 -17.74
N GLY A 18 -15.22 -45.47 -16.96
CA GLY A 18 -14.07 -45.57 -16.07
C GLY A 18 -14.50 -45.50 -14.60
N SER A 19 -14.21 -46.56 -13.84
CA SER A 19 -14.55 -46.69 -12.42
C SER A 19 -13.88 -45.61 -11.56
N VAL A 20 -14.68 -44.90 -10.76
CA VAL A 20 -14.21 -43.93 -9.76
C VAL A 20 -13.59 -44.69 -8.58
N ARG A 21 -12.26 -44.66 -8.46
CA ARG A 21 -11.54 -45.11 -7.25
C ARG A 21 -11.72 -44.07 -6.14
N HIS A 22 -12.55 -44.38 -5.16
CA HIS A 22 -12.60 -43.64 -3.90
C HIS A 22 -11.33 -43.92 -3.09
N ARG A 23 -10.52 -42.89 -2.86
CA ARG A 23 -9.46 -42.92 -1.82
C ARG A 23 -10.14 -42.77 -0.45
N PRO A 24 -9.88 -43.66 0.53
CA PRO A 24 -10.27 -43.42 1.90
C PRO A 24 -9.43 -42.26 2.47
N VAL A 25 -10.08 -41.13 2.74
CA VAL A 25 -9.48 -40.03 3.50
C VAL A 25 -9.50 -40.42 4.96
N SER A 26 -8.35 -40.83 5.48
CA SER A 26 -8.11 -41.02 6.91
C SER A 26 -8.23 -39.68 7.61
N LYS A 27 -9.25 -39.54 8.46
CA LYS A 27 -9.35 -38.46 9.45
C LYS A 27 -8.43 -38.82 10.61
N GLN A 28 -7.32 -38.12 10.74
CA GLN A 28 -6.61 -37.99 12.01
C GLN A 28 -6.55 -36.52 12.35
N ASP A 29 -7.54 -36.10 13.13
CA ASP A 29 -7.48 -34.87 13.93
C ASP A 29 -6.47 -35.11 15.06
N ILE A 30 -5.26 -34.61 14.89
CA ILE A 30 -4.31 -34.40 15.98
C ILE A 30 -3.94 -32.93 15.93
N ASN A 31 -4.71 -32.10 16.65
CA ASN A 31 -4.29 -30.77 17.07
C ASN A 31 -3.17 -30.93 18.09
N THR A 32 -1.95 -31.19 17.61
CA THR A 32 -0.74 -30.90 18.38
C THR A 32 -0.47 -29.41 18.19
N THR A 33 -0.98 -28.61 19.11
CA THR A 33 -0.54 -27.23 19.30
C THR A 33 0.92 -27.30 19.75
N SER A 34 1.84 -27.24 18.79
CA SER A 34 3.24 -26.95 19.08
C SER A 34 3.29 -25.66 19.90
N PRO A 35 4.05 -25.59 21.00
CA PRO A 35 4.28 -24.32 21.66
C PRO A 35 4.99 -23.44 20.63
N GLU A 36 4.29 -22.41 20.16
CA GLU A 36 4.88 -21.35 19.36
C GLU A 36 6.09 -20.85 20.15
N ASP A 37 7.29 -21.12 19.65
CA ASP A 37 8.45 -20.29 19.90
C ASP A 37 8.06 -18.89 19.43
N THR A 38 7.41 -18.14 20.32
CA THR A 38 7.15 -16.72 20.15
C THR A 38 8.51 -16.05 20.17
N ASP A 39 9.11 -16.00 18.99
CA ASP A 39 10.43 -15.46 18.73
C ASP A 39 10.49 -14.08 19.39
N ALA A 40 11.23 -13.99 20.51
CA ALA A 40 11.27 -12.79 21.35
C ALA A 40 11.78 -11.56 20.57
N TRP A 41 12.43 -11.82 19.43
CA TRP A 41 12.78 -10.82 18.45
C TRP A 41 11.52 -10.15 17.86
N VAL A 42 10.46 -10.86 17.49
CA VAL A 42 9.27 -10.25 16.85
C VAL A 42 8.51 -9.28 17.78
N ASN A 43 8.65 -9.42 19.10
CA ASN A 43 7.86 -8.70 20.10
C ASN A 43 8.44 -7.38 20.61
N LYS A 44 9.67 -7.01 20.21
CA LYS A 44 10.25 -5.72 20.62
C LYS A 44 10.02 -4.66 19.52
N PRO A 45 9.50 -3.45 19.84
CA PRO A 45 9.44 -2.37 18.88
C PRO A 45 10.88 -1.94 18.50
N HIS A 46 11.33 -2.35 17.33
CA HIS A 46 12.74 -2.26 16.93
C HIS A 46 13.19 -0.90 16.37
N ASP A 47 12.26 0.02 16.13
CA ASP A 47 12.59 1.41 15.76
C ASP A 47 12.54 2.30 17.01
N THR A 48 13.37 1.98 18.01
CA THR A 48 13.41 2.74 19.27
C THR A 48 13.75 4.22 19.07
N ILE A 49 14.23 4.65 17.90
CA ILE A 49 14.54 6.08 17.70
C ILE A 49 13.26 6.81 17.30
N SER A 50 12.53 6.38 16.27
CA SER A 50 11.31 7.10 15.87
C SER A 50 10.09 6.76 16.72
N SER A 51 10.02 5.55 17.30
CA SER A 51 8.89 5.15 18.15
C SER A 51 8.95 5.81 19.53
N THR A 52 10.13 6.22 20.00
CA THR A 52 10.29 6.91 21.29
C THR A 52 10.18 8.42 21.19
N LEU A 53 10.16 8.99 19.96
CA LEU A 53 9.95 10.42 19.82
C LEU A 53 8.59 10.80 20.42
N PRO A 54 8.56 11.78 21.34
CA PRO A 54 7.32 12.23 21.94
C PRO A 54 6.39 12.78 20.87
N LEU A 55 5.15 12.29 20.89
CA LEU A 55 4.09 12.79 20.05
C LEU A 55 3.75 14.24 20.47
N ASP A 56 3.53 15.10 19.49
CA ASP A 56 3.01 16.41 19.77
C ASP A 56 1.53 16.36 20.17
N SER A 57 1.10 17.30 21.01
CA SER A 57 -0.25 17.34 21.57
C SER A 57 -1.32 17.83 20.58
N HIS A 58 -0.91 18.25 19.39
CA HIS A 58 -1.83 18.74 18.36
C HIS A 58 -2.77 17.64 17.87
N ALA A 59 -4.07 17.95 17.87
CA ALA A 59 -5.08 17.06 17.33
C ALA A 59 -4.92 16.89 15.81
N PHE A 60 -4.86 15.65 15.36
CA PHE A 60 -4.81 15.32 13.94
C PHE A 60 -6.13 15.73 13.25
N THR A 61 -6.03 16.67 12.31
CA THR A 61 -7.18 17.24 11.59
C THR A 61 -6.95 17.13 10.08
N PRO A 62 -7.15 15.95 9.48
CA PRO A 62 -6.91 15.76 8.05
C PRO A 62 -7.87 16.60 7.21
N THR A 63 -7.35 17.10 6.11
CA THR A 63 -8.10 17.94 5.16
C THR A 63 -8.48 17.18 3.89
N HIS A 64 -7.82 16.04 3.63
CA HIS A 64 -8.05 15.25 2.42
C HIS A 64 -8.27 13.78 2.75
N THR A 65 -9.10 13.13 1.93
CA THR A 65 -9.40 11.71 1.97
C THR A 65 -9.19 11.10 0.59
N TYR A 66 -8.24 10.19 0.51
CA TYR A 66 -7.91 9.46 -0.69
C TYR A 66 -8.28 7.99 -0.58
N TRP A 67 -8.63 7.40 -1.71
CA TRP A 67 -8.76 5.97 -1.87
C TRP A 67 -7.70 5.44 -2.83
N ILE A 68 -6.86 4.53 -2.34
CA ILE A 68 -5.89 3.79 -3.14
C ILE A 68 -6.53 2.47 -3.54
N THR A 69 -6.68 2.24 -4.85
CA THR A 69 -7.35 1.02 -5.30
C THR A 69 -6.58 -0.25 -4.94
N PRO A 70 -7.32 -1.34 -4.70
CA PRO A 70 -6.73 -2.65 -4.47
C PRO A 70 -5.72 -3.07 -5.55
N HIS A 71 -4.50 -3.46 -5.16
CA HIS A 71 -3.45 -3.84 -6.10
C HIS A 71 -2.58 -5.02 -5.62
N GLY A 72 -2.24 -5.90 -6.56
CA GLY A 72 -1.45 -7.12 -6.39
C GLY A 72 -0.17 -7.11 -7.22
N LEU A 73 0.48 -8.28 -7.34
CA LEU A 73 1.72 -8.44 -8.12
C LEU A 73 1.50 -8.17 -9.61
N LEU A 74 0.33 -8.53 -10.14
CA LEU A 74 -0.01 -8.43 -11.56
C LEU A 74 -0.76 -7.14 -11.92
N THR A 75 -1.05 -6.29 -10.93
CA THR A 75 -1.77 -5.04 -11.18
C THR A 75 -0.96 -4.11 -12.06
N LYS A 76 -1.55 -3.73 -13.21
CA LYS A 76 -0.94 -2.81 -14.18
C LYS A 76 -1.04 -1.36 -13.74
N ASN A 77 -2.18 -0.97 -13.18
CA ASN A 77 -2.47 0.41 -12.79
C ASN A 77 -2.89 0.45 -11.32
N ILE A 78 -2.30 1.34 -10.54
CA ILE A 78 -2.78 1.70 -9.20
C ILE A 78 -3.41 3.07 -9.34
N THR A 79 -4.73 3.14 -9.19
CA THR A 79 -5.47 4.42 -9.26
C THR A 79 -5.67 4.97 -7.86
N ILE A 80 -5.53 6.29 -7.75
CA ILE A 80 -5.77 7.04 -6.52
C ILE A 80 -6.94 7.99 -6.80
N LEU A 81 -7.97 7.91 -5.96
CA LEU A 81 -9.17 8.74 -6.05
C LEU A 81 -9.14 9.72 -4.89
N ASP A 82 -9.37 11.00 -5.16
CA ASP A 82 -9.71 11.98 -4.14
C ASP A 82 -11.22 11.88 -3.85
N LEU A 83 -11.54 11.48 -2.62
CA LEU A 83 -12.93 11.37 -2.15
C LEU A 83 -13.36 12.60 -1.36
N THR A 84 -12.44 13.53 -1.06
CA THR A 84 -12.69 14.69 -0.21
C THR A 84 -13.94 15.48 -0.60
N PRO A 85 -14.19 15.78 -1.89
CA PRO A 85 -15.36 16.56 -2.29
C PRO A 85 -16.70 15.86 -2.00
N ASP A 86 -16.69 14.54 -1.89
CA ASP A 86 -17.89 13.68 -1.80
C ASP A 86 -18.08 13.07 -0.39
N MET A 87 -17.34 13.57 0.59
CA MET A 87 -17.38 13.13 1.97
C MET A 87 -18.16 14.13 2.84
N ASP A 88 -19.39 13.76 3.21
CA ASP A 88 -20.24 14.57 4.08
C ASP A 88 -19.92 14.40 5.59
N VAL A 89 -19.10 13.40 5.93
CA VAL A 89 -18.78 13.04 7.31
C VAL A 89 -17.37 13.54 7.62
N ALA A 90 -17.27 14.49 8.56
CA ALA A 90 -15.98 14.96 9.04
C ALA A 90 -15.16 13.82 9.66
N TYR A 91 -13.85 13.86 9.45
CA TYR A 91 -12.96 12.86 10.03
C TYR A 91 -12.87 13.03 11.55
N ASN A 92 -13.29 11.99 12.29
CA ASN A 92 -13.12 11.87 13.74
C ASN A 92 -12.41 10.55 14.11
N GLY A 93 -11.63 10.00 13.18
CA GLY A 93 -11.06 8.68 13.24
C GLY A 93 -11.63 7.73 12.19
N MET A 94 -11.01 6.55 12.04
CA MET A 94 -11.49 5.49 11.14
C MET A 94 -12.68 4.72 11.74
N THR A 95 -13.72 5.46 12.14
CA THR A 95 -14.95 4.94 12.73
C THR A 95 -15.78 4.17 11.70
N ASP A 96 -16.72 3.35 12.16
CA ASP A 96 -17.58 2.58 11.25
C ASP A 96 -18.48 3.50 10.42
N ALA A 97 -18.92 4.63 10.96
CA ALA A 97 -19.67 5.65 10.22
C ALA A 97 -18.83 6.24 9.08
N TYR A 98 -17.58 6.61 9.36
CA TYR A 98 -16.67 7.15 8.35
C TYR A 98 -16.38 6.12 7.25
N LYS A 99 -16.08 4.89 7.65
CA LYS A 99 -15.87 3.74 6.76
C LYS A 99 -17.10 3.46 5.88
N ALA A 100 -18.30 3.53 6.45
CA ALA A 100 -19.55 3.34 5.72
C ALA A 100 -19.77 4.44 4.68
N GLN A 101 -19.47 5.71 5.01
CA GLN A 101 -19.54 6.82 4.06
C GLN A 101 -18.53 6.60 2.92
N VAL A 102 -17.26 6.28 3.19
CA VAL A 102 -16.29 5.99 2.12
C VAL A 102 -16.78 4.86 1.21
N LYS A 103 -17.33 3.78 1.77
CA LYS A 103 -17.90 2.68 0.97
C LYS A 103 -19.11 3.14 0.15
N LYS A 104 -19.95 4.04 0.67
CA LYS A 104 -21.08 4.64 -0.04
C LYS A 104 -20.58 5.50 -1.19
N THR A 105 -19.64 6.41 -0.93
CA THR A 105 -18.99 7.27 -1.92
C THR A 105 -18.41 6.43 -3.05
N LEU A 106 -17.59 5.41 -2.76
CA LEU A 106 -16.98 4.53 -3.77
C LEU A 106 -17.95 3.69 -4.63
N LYS A 107 -19.24 3.59 -4.26
CA LYS A 107 -20.25 2.95 -5.12
C LYS A 107 -20.71 3.88 -6.24
N ASP A 108 -20.54 5.18 -6.08
CA ASP A 108 -20.69 6.11 -7.17
C ASP A 108 -19.54 5.86 -8.16
N HIS A 109 -19.86 5.53 -9.40
CA HIS A 109 -18.86 5.15 -10.40
C HIS A 109 -18.37 6.36 -11.21
N THR A 110 -18.66 7.57 -10.75
CA THR A 110 -18.41 8.82 -11.47
C THR A 110 -17.00 9.40 -11.23
N PHE A 111 -16.19 8.81 -10.35
CA PHE A 111 -14.87 9.34 -10.05
C PHE A 111 -13.91 9.24 -11.23
N THR A 112 -13.41 10.40 -11.64
CA THR A 112 -12.18 10.49 -12.43
C THR A 112 -10.99 10.24 -11.51
N PRO A 113 -10.07 9.32 -11.83
CA PRO A 113 -8.86 9.14 -11.04
C PRO A 113 -8.06 10.43 -10.95
N THR A 114 -7.74 10.87 -9.74
CA THR A 114 -6.89 12.04 -9.51
C THR A 114 -5.48 11.75 -10.02
N TRP A 115 -4.98 10.56 -9.72
CA TRP A 115 -3.67 10.09 -10.20
C TRP A 115 -3.68 8.61 -10.53
N THR A 116 -2.84 8.20 -11.48
CA THR A 116 -2.65 6.79 -11.81
C THR A 116 -1.17 6.42 -11.90
N CYS A 117 -0.76 5.39 -11.14
CA CYS A 117 0.57 4.79 -11.25
C CYS A 117 0.53 3.64 -12.26
N HIS A 118 1.09 3.87 -13.44
CA HIS A 118 1.19 2.92 -14.54
C HIS A 118 2.47 2.09 -14.47
N ARG A 119 2.33 0.77 -14.37
CA ARG A 119 3.45 -0.17 -14.39
C ARG A 119 4.06 -0.25 -15.79
N LEU A 120 5.33 0.11 -15.93
CA LEU A 120 6.03 0.16 -17.22
C LEU A 120 6.66 -1.16 -17.65
N ASN A 121 6.98 -2.04 -16.71
CA ASN A 121 7.60 -3.34 -17.00
C ASN A 121 6.91 -4.48 -16.27
N TRP A 122 7.09 -5.71 -16.76
CA TRP A 122 6.41 -6.88 -16.22
C TRP A 122 6.78 -7.15 -14.74
N LEU A 123 8.04 -6.90 -14.38
CA LEU A 123 8.57 -6.99 -13.01
C LEU A 123 7.96 -5.95 -12.06
N GLY A 124 7.38 -4.88 -12.60
CA GLY A 124 6.86 -3.76 -11.83
C GLY A 124 7.91 -3.05 -11.00
N LEU A 125 9.09 -2.82 -11.55
CA LEU A 125 10.14 -2.02 -10.91
C LEU A 125 10.12 -0.57 -11.35
N LYS A 126 9.40 -0.25 -12.43
CA LYS A 126 9.27 1.13 -12.93
C LYS A 126 7.81 1.47 -13.11
N TYR A 127 7.42 2.64 -12.64
CA TYR A 127 6.09 3.20 -12.82
C TYR A 127 6.18 4.62 -13.37
N ASN A 128 5.27 4.94 -14.28
CA ASN A 128 4.98 6.30 -14.70
C ASN A 128 3.71 6.76 -13.98
N ILE A 129 3.72 7.94 -13.38
CA ILE A 129 2.57 8.49 -12.66
C ILE A 129 1.97 9.61 -13.49
N THR A 130 0.68 9.53 -13.74
CA THR A 130 -0.07 10.50 -14.54
C THR A 130 -1.19 11.17 -13.74
N ASP A 131 -1.56 12.37 -14.16
CA ASP A 131 -2.78 13.06 -13.73
C ASP A 131 -4.03 12.53 -14.47
N ASP A 132 -5.18 13.13 -14.18
CA ASP A 132 -6.48 12.86 -14.81
C ASP A 132 -6.50 13.13 -16.32
N GLN A 133 -5.59 13.98 -16.82
CA GLN A 133 -5.37 14.27 -18.24
C GLN A 133 -4.37 13.32 -18.90
N GLY A 134 -3.79 12.38 -18.16
CA GLY A 134 -2.80 11.43 -18.66
C GLY A 134 -1.39 12.01 -18.83
N ARG A 135 -1.13 13.23 -18.36
CA ARG A 135 0.21 13.85 -18.40
C ARG A 135 1.08 13.25 -17.32
N SER A 136 2.34 12.94 -17.64
CA SER A 136 3.30 12.42 -16.66
C SER A 136 3.69 13.52 -15.67
N ILE A 137 3.46 13.26 -14.39
CA ILE A 137 3.73 14.21 -13.28
C ILE A 137 4.79 13.70 -12.31
N ALA A 138 5.08 12.39 -12.34
CA ALA A 138 6.18 11.79 -11.60
C ALA A 138 6.56 10.44 -12.21
N ALA A 139 7.72 9.91 -11.82
CA ALA A 139 8.12 8.54 -12.07
C ALA A 139 8.58 7.88 -10.78
N TRP A 140 8.34 6.58 -10.67
CA TRP A 140 8.74 5.78 -9.52
C TRP A 140 9.61 4.61 -9.96
N ASN A 141 10.83 4.58 -9.43
CA ASN A 141 11.76 3.47 -9.55
C ASN A 141 11.79 2.69 -8.23
N HIS A 142 11.42 1.41 -8.29
CA HIS A 142 11.27 0.52 -7.16
C HIS A 142 12.45 -0.47 -7.10
N PRO A 143 13.02 -0.73 -5.92
CA PRO A 143 14.14 -1.65 -5.76
C PRO A 143 13.74 -3.12 -5.99
N TRP A 144 14.72 -3.93 -6.37
CA TRP A 144 14.52 -5.38 -6.52
C TRP A 144 14.27 -6.10 -5.19
N THR A 145 14.71 -5.51 -4.08
CA THR A 145 14.53 -6.04 -2.73
C THR A 145 13.71 -5.08 -1.90
N SER A 146 12.99 -5.59 -0.91
CA SER A 146 12.16 -4.76 -0.04
C SER A 146 12.94 -3.78 0.83
N VAL A 147 14.22 -4.06 1.07
CA VAL A 147 15.14 -3.22 1.86
C VAL A 147 15.83 -2.15 1.04
N GLY A 148 15.76 -2.24 -0.30
CA GLY A 148 16.39 -1.28 -1.19
C GLY A 148 15.74 0.12 -1.12
N GLU A 149 16.43 1.07 -1.74
CA GLU A 149 15.94 2.44 -1.89
C GLU A 149 14.96 2.52 -3.06
N ALA A 150 13.76 3.03 -2.79
CA ALA A 150 12.82 3.43 -3.83
C ALA A 150 12.96 4.93 -4.09
N ARG A 151 12.89 5.32 -5.36
CA ARG A 151 13.10 6.71 -5.78
C ARG A 151 11.89 7.22 -6.55
N LEU A 152 11.33 8.33 -6.09
CA LEU A 152 10.34 9.12 -6.80
C LEU A 152 11.05 10.31 -7.45
N THR A 153 10.83 10.52 -8.74
CA THR A 153 11.39 11.65 -9.50
C THR A 153 10.27 12.45 -10.11
N PHE A 154 10.46 13.77 -10.21
CA PHE A 154 9.46 14.71 -10.67
C PHE A 154 10.01 15.51 -11.85
N PRO A 155 9.18 15.94 -12.81
CA PRO A 155 9.56 16.94 -13.79
C PRO A 155 10.03 18.23 -13.12
N GLU A 156 10.88 18.99 -13.80
CA GLU A 156 11.41 20.27 -13.28
C GLU A 156 10.30 21.30 -12.99
N SER A 157 9.22 21.27 -13.77
CA SER A 157 8.04 22.12 -13.59
C SER A 157 6.99 21.55 -12.63
N SER A 158 7.31 20.48 -11.88
CA SER A 158 6.35 19.85 -10.98
C SER A 158 6.01 20.75 -9.81
N GLY A 159 4.71 21.00 -9.60
CA GLY A 159 4.21 21.70 -8.41
C GLY A 159 4.31 20.88 -7.12
N HIS A 160 4.64 19.58 -7.19
CA HIS A 160 4.66 18.68 -6.05
C HIS A 160 6.02 18.62 -5.34
N SER A 161 7.12 18.57 -6.11
CA SER A 161 8.48 18.57 -5.56
C SER A 161 9.49 18.93 -6.64
N ALA A 162 10.42 19.83 -6.32
CA ALA A 162 11.56 20.15 -7.19
C ALA A 162 12.67 19.09 -7.15
N HIS A 163 12.66 18.22 -6.14
CA HIS A 163 13.73 17.24 -5.92
C HIS A 163 13.21 15.81 -5.89
N PRO A 164 14.02 14.83 -6.32
CA PRO A 164 13.71 13.43 -6.12
C PRO A 164 13.52 13.11 -4.63
N ILE A 165 12.51 12.30 -4.32
CA ILE A 165 12.25 11.80 -2.98
C ILE A 165 12.71 10.35 -2.91
N THR A 166 13.54 10.04 -1.93
CA THR A 166 14.02 8.67 -1.68
C THR A 166 13.33 8.09 -0.46
N LEU A 167 12.82 6.86 -0.61
CA LEU A 167 12.23 6.09 0.47
C LEU A 167 13.16 4.94 0.81
N ARG A 168 13.70 4.98 2.02
CA ARG A 168 14.58 3.96 2.55
C ARG A 168 14.04 3.43 3.86
N ASN A 169 14.25 2.14 4.05
CA ASN A 169 14.06 1.55 5.36
C ASN A 169 15.21 2.01 6.26
N LYS A 170 14.91 2.54 7.44
CA LYS A 170 15.95 3.06 8.33
C LYS A 170 16.87 1.95 8.85
N ARG A 171 16.36 0.72 9.02
CA ARG A 171 17.17 -0.46 9.39
C ARG A 171 16.59 -1.74 8.83
N TRP A 172 17.47 -2.71 8.58
CA TRP A 172 17.09 -4.06 8.16
C TRP A 172 16.12 -4.70 9.17
N GLY A 173 15.04 -5.32 8.69
CA GLY A 173 14.00 -5.92 9.52
C GLY A 173 12.90 -4.96 10.02
N LEU A 174 13.09 -3.64 9.94
CA LEU A 174 12.05 -2.68 10.32
C LEU A 174 10.95 -2.59 9.27
N ARG A 175 9.76 -2.23 9.73
CA ARG A 175 8.58 -1.98 8.88
C ARG A 175 8.33 -0.50 8.63
N THR A 176 9.12 0.35 9.28
CA THR A 176 9.11 1.80 9.18
C THR A 176 9.82 2.24 7.91
N GLU A 177 9.18 3.10 7.13
CA GLU A 177 9.79 3.68 5.92
C GLU A 177 9.88 5.20 6.09
N GLY A 178 11.10 5.73 5.96
CA GLY A 178 11.36 7.17 6.09
C GLY A 178 11.65 7.80 4.74
N PHE A 179 11.29 9.08 4.61
CA PHE A 179 11.62 9.92 3.47
C PHE A 179 11.78 11.38 3.91
N THR A 180 12.34 12.22 3.04
CA THR A 180 12.55 13.64 3.31
C THR A 180 11.98 14.46 2.15
N VAL A 181 11.25 15.52 2.47
CA VAL A 181 10.73 16.49 1.49
C VAL A 181 11.15 17.87 1.97
N ASN A 182 11.84 18.67 1.15
CA ASN A 182 12.29 20.01 1.52
C ASN A 182 13.00 20.08 2.88
N SER A 183 13.94 19.16 3.11
CA SER A 183 14.67 18.99 4.39
C SER A 183 13.83 18.60 5.61
N GLN A 184 12.53 18.38 5.43
CA GLN A 184 11.62 17.91 6.47
C GLN A 184 11.52 16.38 6.43
N PRO A 185 11.91 15.66 7.50
CA PRO A 185 11.77 14.21 7.54
C PRO A 185 10.34 13.78 7.87
N PHE A 186 9.90 12.73 7.18
CA PHE A 186 8.62 12.07 7.35
C PHE A 186 8.82 10.57 7.50
N VAL A 187 7.90 9.92 8.23
CA VAL A 187 8.00 8.50 8.57
C VAL A 187 6.63 7.85 8.52
N TRP A 188 6.52 6.79 7.72
CA TRP A 188 5.41 5.86 7.77
C TRP A 188 5.68 4.77 8.82
N GLU A 189 4.88 4.75 9.87
CA GLU A 189 4.93 3.78 10.96
C GLU A 189 3.72 2.84 10.86
N MET A 190 3.92 1.53 11.11
CA MET A 190 2.79 0.59 11.18
C MET A 190 2.24 0.58 12.60
N ASP A 191 0.93 0.70 12.75
CA ASP A 191 0.30 0.82 14.07
C ASP A 191 0.39 -0.47 14.90
N SER A 192 0.64 -1.61 14.25
CA SER A 192 0.75 -2.90 14.92
C SER A 192 1.83 -3.79 14.31
N LEU A 193 2.55 -4.50 15.17
CA LEU A 193 3.58 -5.48 14.80
C LEU A 193 2.99 -6.74 14.15
N TRP A 194 1.78 -7.11 14.53
CA TRP A 194 1.12 -8.34 14.07
C TRP A 194 0.26 -8.07 12.83
N HIS A 195 -0.65 -7.11 12.97
CA HIS A 195 -1.55 -6.65 11.93
C HIS A 195 -0.98 -5.40 11.28
N SER A 196 -0.55 -5.52 10.04
CA SER A 196 0.00 -4.40 9.26
C SER A 196 -1.09 -3.67 8.45
N THR A 197 -2.33 -3.71 8.92
CA THR A 197 -3.51 -3.18 8.23
C THR A 197 -3.61 -1.67 8.32
N ASN A 198 -3.07 -1.06 9.38
CA ASN A 198 -3.12 0.37 9.59
C ASN A 198 -1.72 0.95 9.71
N MET A 199 -1.56 2.19 9.26
CA MET A 199 -0.29 2.91 9.29
C MET A 199 -0.54 4.38 9.58
N THR A 200 0.40 5.01 10.26
CA THR A 200 0.37 6.44 10.57
C THR A 200 1.59 7.11 9.94
N LEU A 201 1.36 8.25 9.28
CA LEU A 201 2.39 9.10 8.73
C LEU A 201 2.69 10.22 9.72
N TYR A 202 3.95 10.31 10.10
CA TYR A 202 4.45 11.34 11.00
C TYR A 202 5.38 12.31 10.28
N LYS A 203 5.28 13.59 10.61
CA LYS A 203 6.29 14.61 10.35
C LYS A 203 7.19 14.72 11.58
N VAL A 204 8.50 14.61 11.39
CA VAL A 204 9.49 14.64 12.49
C VAL A 204 10.21 15.99 12.50
N PHE A 205 10.15 16.74 13.60
CA PHE A 205 10.75 18.07 13.70
C PHE A 205 11.53 18.23 15.01
N ARG A 206 12.38 19.25 15.08
CA ARG A 206 13.14 19.57 16.29
C ARG A 206 12.42 20.68 17.07
N SER A 207 12.23 20.46 18.36
CA SER A 207 11.73 21.40 19.36
C SER A 207 12.82 21.70 20.38
N GLU A 208 12.55 22.60 21.33
CA GLU A 208 13.49 22.96 22.42
C GLU A 208 13.84 21.74 23.28
N ASP A 209 12.86 20.86 23.53
CA ASP A 209 13.00 19.63 24.33
C ASP A 209 13.55 18.44 23.53
N GLY A 210 13.97 18.64 22.27
CA GLY A 210 14.50 17.59 21.40
C GLY A 210 13.65 17.28 20.16
N GLU A 211 13.84 16.11 19.57
CA GLU A 211 13.07 15.69 18.39
C GLU A 211 11.66 15.26 18.79
N ARG A 212 10.65 15.75 18.08
CA ARG A 212 9.23 15.41 18.26
C ARG A 212 8.64 14.97 16.93
N LYS A 213 7.46 14.35 17.00
CA LYS A 213 6.70 14.01 15.80
C LYS A 213 5.25 14.43 15.92
N VAL A 214 4.64 14.80 14.79
CA VAL A 214 3.21 15.12 14.68
C VAL A 214 2.57 14.24 13.61
N GLU A 215 1.34 13.79 13.86
CA GLU A 215 0.57 13.04 12.86
C GLU A 215 0.15 13.95 11.72
N VAL A 216 0.43 13.52 10.50
CA VAL A 216 0.06 14.26 9.27
C VAL A 216 -0.71 13.39 8.28
N GLY A 217 -0.81 12.08 8.55
CA GLY A 217 -1.65 11.20 7.77
C GLY A 217 -1.92 9.87 8.44
N ARG A 218 -2.98 9.19 8.03
CA ARG A 218 -3.32 7.83 8.47
C ARG A 218 -3.79 7.01 7.29
N TYR A 219 -3.47 5.73 7.31
CA TYR A 219 -3.90 4.75 6.33
C TYR A 219 -4.62 3.60 7.03
N ALA A 220 -5.73 3.18 6.46
CA ALA A 220 -6.45 1.98 6.84
C ALA A 220 -6.66 1.10 5.61
N GLN A 221 -6.14 -0.12 5.67
CA GLN A 221 -6.36 -1.13 4.63
C GLN A 221 -7.87 -1.39 4.47
N LYS A 222 -8.27 -1.64 3.22
CA LYS A 222 -9.62 -2.08 2.89
C LYS A 222 -10.06 -3.23 3.81
N TRP A 223 -11.20 -3.06 4.47
CA TRP A 223 -11.73 -4.00 5.47
C TRP A 223 -12.82 -4.93 4.93
N TRP A 224 -13.10 -4.90 3.63
CA TRP A 224 -14.11 -5.77 3.00
C TRP A 224 -13.55 -6.53 1.80
N GLY A 225 -13.95 -7.80 1.67
CA GLY A 225 -13.46 -8.70 0.62
C GLY A 225 -12.11 -9.33 0.97
N GLY A 226 -11.42 -9.88 -0.05
CA GLY A 226 -10.15 -10.60 0.14
C GLY A 226 -8.97 -9.72 0.59
N PHE A 227 -7.91 -10.39 1.05
CA PHE A 227 -6.66 -9.73 1.48
C PHE A 227 -5.91 -9.13 0.28
N VAL A 228 -6.15 -7.83 0.04
CA VAL A 228 -5.50 -7.06 -1.02
C VAL A 228 -4.93 -5.75 -0.47
N THR A 229 -3.81 -5.32 -1.03
CA THR A 229 -3.16 -4.05 -0.71
C THR A 229 -3.98 -2.90 -1.28
N GLY A 230 -4.23 -1.83 -0.51
CA GLY A 230 -5.11 -0.72 -0.89
C GLY A 230 -6.07 -0.38 0.24
N GLY A 231 -6.69 0.79 0.18
CA GLY A 231 -7.51 1.28 1.29
C GLY A 231 -7.66 2.79 1.31
N ILE A 232 -8.05 3.30 2.47
CA ILE A 232 -8.25 4.73 2.71
C ILE A 232 -6.95 5.33 3.20
N ALA A 233 -6.56 6.47 2.66
CA ALA A 233 -5.57 7.36 3.25
C ALA A 233 -6.22 8.70 3.58
N VAL A 234 -6.03 9.20 4.78
CA VAL A 234 -6.41 10.57 5.17
C VAL A 234 -5.15 11.37 5.44
N VAL A 235 -5.10 12.61 4.99
CA VAL A 235 -3.89 13.43 5.01
C VAL A 235 -4.24 14.85 5.44
N ASP A 236 -3.40 15.43 6.29
CA ASP A 236 -3.40 16.87 6.52
C ASP A 236 -2.61 17.55 5.39
N GLY A 237 -3.35 18.00 4.37
CA GLY A 237 -2.82 18.70 3.20
C GLY A 237 -2.12 20.03 3.51
N ARG A 238 -2.25 20.55 4.74
CA ARG A 238 -1.50 21.74 5.18
C ARG A 238 -0.06 21.40 5.56
N GLU A 239 0.19 20.16 5.96
CA GLU A 239 1.49 19.67 6.43
C GLU A 239 2.28 18.94 5.34
N LEU A 240 1.58 18.17 4.49
CA LEU A 240 2.17 17.45 3.37
C LEU A 240 1.19 17.37 2.20
N ASP A 241 1.70 17.61 0.99
CA ASP A 241 0.94 17.40 -0.24
C ASP A 241 0.34 15.99 -0.30
N GLY A 242 -0.98 15.91 -0.50
CA GLY A 242 -1.72 14.66 -0.58
C GLY A 242 -1.23 13.71 -1.68
N PHE A 243 -0.72 14.25 -2.80
CA PHE A 243 -0.08 13.48 -3.85
C PHE A 243 1.17 12.75 -3.33
N LEU A 244 2.06 13.48 -2.66
CA LEU A 244 3.28 12.91 -2.10
C LEU A 244 2.97 11.87 -1.01
N ALA A 245 2.00 12.15 -0.15
CA ALA A 245 1.53 11.21 0.86
C ALA A 245 1.02 9.90 0.22
N CYS A 246 0.20 9.99 -0.83
CA CYS A 246 -0.33 8.80 -1.51
C CYS A 246 0.74 8.03 -2.30
N LEU A 247 1.65 8.72 -2.99
CA LEU A 247 2.73 8.06 -3.72
C LEU A 247 3.70 7.36 -2.78
N THR A 248 4.14 8.02 -1.72
CA THR A 248 5.01 7.40 -0.71
C THR A 248 4.33 6.20 -0.09
N LEU A 249 3.04 6.28 0.22
CA LEU A 249 2.25 5.15 0.72
C LEU A 249 2.20 3.99 -0.29
N CYS A 250 1.98 4.24 -1.58
CA CYS A 250 2.03 3.20 -2.63
C CYS A 250 3.38 2.45 -2.63
N VAL A 251 4.48 3.18 -2.45
CA VAL A 251 5.82 2.59 -2.33
C VAL A 251 5.91 1.69 -1.09
N VAL A 252 5.50 2.20 0.07
CA VAL A 252 5.53 1.45 1.34
C VAL A 252 4.69 0.17 1.27
N LEU A 253 3.50 0.27 0.68
CA LEU A 253 2.58 -0.84 0.47
C LEU A 253 3.16 -1.92 -0.46
N LYS A 254 3.86 -1.52 -1.53
CA LYS A 254 4.57 -2.47 -2.41
C LYS A 254 5.74 -3.13 -1.69
N LYS A 255 6.59 -2.37 -0.98
CA LYS A 255 7.69 -2.92 -0.18
C LYS A 255 7.18 -3.90 0.88
N LYS A 256 6.07 -3.59 1.54
CA LYS A 256 5.42 -4.47 2.52
C LYS A 256 5.07 -5.83 1.89
N ARG A 257 4.44 -5.83 0.70
CA ARG A 257 4.11 -7.08 0.00
C ARG A 257 5.36 -7.85 -0.41
N GLN A 258 6.39 -7.14 -0.87
CA GLN A 258 7.67 -7.74 -1.23
C GLN A 258 8.35 -8.40 -0.03
N ARG A 259 8.35 -7.76 1.15
CA ARG A 259 8.81 -8.38 2.41
C ARG A 259 8.09 -9.69 2.71
N ALA A 260 6.76 -9.71 2.53
CA ALA A 260 5.98 -10.92 2.77
C ALA A 260 6.39 -12.06 1.80
N ALA A 261 6.62 -11.75 0.53
CA ALA A 261 7.10 -12.73 -0.45
C ALA A 261 8.54 -13.21 -0.16
N GLU A 262 9.46 -12.30 0.19
CA GLU A 262 10.84 -12.62 0.53
C GLU A 262 10.95 -13.54 1.75
N ARG A 263 10.07 -13.36 2.76
CA ARG A 263 10.02 -14.25 3.94
C ARG A 263 9.54 -15.66 3.59
N ASN A 264 8.56 -15.77 2.70
CA ASN A 264 8.02 -17.08 2.32
C ASN A 264 9.01 -17.88 1.46
N ASN A 265 9.82 -17.21 0.63
CA ASN A 265 10.80 -17.88 -0.23
C ASN A 265 12.09 -18.28 0.50
N GLY A 266 12.34 -17.77 1.72
CA GLY A 266 13.52 -18.12 2.51
C GLY A 266 13.33 -19.31 3.47
N ALA A 267 12.16 -19.95 3.42
CA ALA A 267 11.78 -21.07 4.28
C ALA A 267 11.77 -22.44 3.55
N GLU A 268 12.27 -22.49 2.31
CA GLU A 268 12.55 -23.71 1.54
C GLU A 268 14.05 -24.03 1.57
#